data_AF-A0A0S9PII7-F1
#
_entry.id   AF-A0A0S9PII7-F1
#
_cell.length_a   1.000
_cell.length_b   1.000
_cell.length_c   1.000
_cell.angle_alpha   90.00
_cell.angle_beta   90.00
_cell.angle_gamma   90.00
#
_symmetry.space_group_name_H-M   'P 1'
#
loop_
_entity.id
_entity.type
_entity.pdbx_description
1 polymer ?
#
loop_
_entity_poly.entity_id
_entity_poly.type
_entity_poly.pdbx_seq_one_letter_code
_entity_poly.pdbx_strand_id
1 'polypeptide(L)'
;MTNIPNPARKKSLGELLGELPGLLVTLVKDEIEGLKREITSRLAKLGVGAALFVVAALLGFFALAVLIAAAVLGLATVFAPWLAALIVAGALLIIVAILVLVGVRSIKKGIPPVPEESVDSLKKDVNAIKGLGR
;
A
#
# COMPACT_ATOMS: atom_id res chain seq x y z
N MET A 1 -8.80 61.29 -34.75
CA MET A 1 -9.55 61.05 -33.50
C MET A 1 -8.86 59.93 -32.75
N THR A 2 -7.96 60.27 -31.81
CA THR A 2 -7.15 59.31 -31.05
C THR A 2 -7.84 58.95 -29.75
N ASN A 3 -8.26 57.70 -29.60
CA ASN A 3 -8.88 57.17 -28.39
C ASN A 3 -7.79 56.91 -27.35
N ILE A 4 -7.67 57.78 -26.34
CA ILE A 4 -6.67 57.65 -25.27
C ILE A 4 -7.21 56.68 -24.20
N PRO A 5 -6.51 55.57 -23.88
CA PRO A 5 -6.90 54.69 -22.79
C PRO A 5 -6.95 55.43 -21.45
N ASN A 6 -8.11 55.40 -20.81
CA ASN A 6 -8.40 56.00 -19.51
C ASN A 6 -7.54 55.34 -18.40
N PRO A 7 -6.74 56.09 -17.62
CA PRO A 7 -5.87 55.52 -16.60
C PRO A 7 -6.65 55.07 -15.35
N ALA A 8 -6.40 53.84 -14.93
CA ALA A 8 -6.53 53.32 -13.56
C ALA A 8 -7.71 53.85 -12.73
N ARG A 9 -8.90 53.28 -12.93
CA ARG A 9 -9.97 53.32 -11.93
C ARG A 9 -9.46 52.61 -10.66
N LYS A 10 -9.22 53.36 -9.58
CA LYS A 10 -8.93 52.77 -8.26
C LYS A 10 -10.16 51.98 -7.84
N LYS A 11 -10.06 50.65 -7.78
CA LYS A 11 -11.14 49.77 -7.31
C LYS A 11 -11.63 50.24 -5.96
N SER A 12 -12.94 50.32 -5.80
CA SER A 12 -13.55 50.70 -4.53
C SER A 12 -13.36 49.59 -3.48
N LEU A 13 -13.36 49.92 -2.19
CA LEU A 13 -13.27 48.92 -1.11
C LEU A 13 -14.40 47.88 -1.20
N GLY A 14 -15.58 48.27 -1.69
CA GLY A 14 -16.70 47.35 -1.96
C GLY A 14 -16.43 46.37 -3.11
N GLU A 15 -15.70 46.80 -4.15
CA GLU A 15 -15.25 45.93 -5.26
C GLU A 15 -14.21 44.91 -4.78
N LEU A 16 -13.29 45.30 -3.90
CA LEU A 16 -12.27 44.40 -3.34
C LEU A 16 -12.89 43.35 -2.41
N LEU A 17 -13.85 43.75 -1.58
CA LEU A 17 -14.61 42.83 -0.73
C LEU A 17 -15.49 41.87 -1.54
N GLY A 18 -15.97 42.30 -2.71
CA GLY A 18 -16.69 41.44 -3.65
C GLY A 18 -15.82 40.37 -4.34
N GLU A 19 -14.50 40.57 -4.41
CA GLU A 19 -13.56 39.65 -5.07
C GLU A 19 -12.91 38.62 -4.12
N LEU A 20 -12.87 38.89 -2.81
CA LEU A 20 -12.34 37.98 -1.79
C LEU A 20 -12.92 36.56 -1.85
N PRO A 21 -14.25 36.34 -2.03
CA PRO A 21 -14.80 34.98 -2.14
C PRO A 21 -14.22 34.22 -3.34
N GLY A 22 -13.98 34.90 -4.47
CA GLY A 22 -13.39 34.31 -5.67
C GLY A 22 -11.92 33.92 -5.48
N LEU A 23 -11.16 34.72 -4.72
CA LEU A 23 -9.78 34.41 -4.37
C LEU A 23 -9.68 33.17 -3.45
N LEU A 24 -10.58 33.06 -2.47
CA LEU A 24 -10.64 31.89 -1.58
C LEU A 24 -11.01 30.61 -2.35
N VAL A 25 -11.98 30.70 -3.27
CA VAL A 25 -12.36 29.57 -4.14
C VAL A 25 -11.19 29.14 -5.03
N THR A 26 -10.42 30.11 -5.56
CA THR A 26 -9.23 29.82 -6.37
C THR A 26 -8.13 29.15 -5.54
N LEU A 27 -7.86 29.65 -4.33
CA LEU A 27 -6.86 29.07 -3.43
C LEU A 27 -7.19 27.62 -3.07
N VAL A 28 -8.45 27.33 -2.74
CA VAL A 28 -8.90 25.96 -2.43
C VAL A 28 -8.75 25.04 -3.64
N LYS A 29 -9.07 25.53 -4.85
CA LYS A 29 -8.87 24.76 -6.09
C LYS A 29 -7.40 24.43 -6.32
N ASP A 30 -6.51 25.41 -6.10
CA ASP A 30 -5.08 25.23 -6.29
C ASP A 30 -4.50 24.21 -5.29
N GLU A 31 -4.93 24.25 -4.02
CA GLU A 31 -4.52 23.29 -2.99
C GLU A 31 -4.98 21.86 -3.33
N ILE A 32 -6.23 21.72 -3.82
CA ILE A 32 -6.76 20.43 -4.29
C ILE A 32 -5.96 19.93 -5.50
N GLU A 33 -5.62 20.81 -6.44
CA GLU A 33 -4.84 20.43 -7.61
C GLU A 33 -3.40 20.04 -7.24
N GLY A 34 -2.80 20.75 -6.28
CA GLY A 34 -1.50 20.41 -5.69
C GLY A 34 -1.52 19.03 -5.04
N LEU A 35 -2.50 18.78 -4.16
CA LEU A 35 -2.68 17.49 -3.51
C LEU A 35 -2.90 16.36 -4.54
N LYS A 36 -3.71 16.62 -5.58
CA LYS A 36 -3.94 15.66 -6.66
C LYS A 36 -2.65 15.30 -7.39
N ARG A 37 -1.79 16.28 -7.70
CA ARG A 37 -0.49 16.04 -8.34
C ARG A 37 0.43 15.20 -7.46
N GLU A 38 0.49 15.52 -6.17
CA GLU A 38 1.31 14.78 -5.21
C GLU A 38 0.82 13.34 -5.03
N ILE A 39 -0.48 13.14 -4.83
CA ILE A 39 -1.10 11.81 -4.73
C ILE A 39 -0.84 11.02 -6.01
N THR A 40 -1.04 11.61 -7.18
CA THR A 40 -0.81 10.92 -8.47
C THR A 40 0.66 10.53 -8.62
N SER A 41 1.60 11.40 -8.25
CA SER A 41 3.03 11.10 -8.29
C SER A 41 3.41 9.96 -7.33
N ARG A 42 2.89 9.99 -6.10
CA ARG A 42 3.11 8.94 -5.09
C ARG A 42 2.51 7.60 -5.55
N LEU A 43 1.28 7.62 -6.07
CA LEU A 43 0.61 6.43 -6.62
C LEU A 43 1.33 5.87 -7.83
N ALA A 44 1.82 6.71 -8.75
CA ALA A 44 2.57 6.24 -9.91
C ALA A 44 3.87 5.53 -9.49
N LYS A 45 4.62 6.11 -8.55
CA LYS A 45 5.85 5.50 -8.02
C LYS A 45 5.58 4.19 -7.29
N LEU A 46 4.55 4.15 -6.44
CA LEU A 46 4.11 2.92 -5.77
C LEU A 46 3.60 1.87 -6.77
N GLY A 47 2.88 2.30 -7.82
CA GLY A 47 2.33 1.43 -8.85
C GLY A 47 3.42 0.76 -9.68
N VAL A 48 4.46 1.50 -10.08
CA VAL A 48 5.64 0.92 -10.75
C VAL A 48 6.36 -0.08 -9.85
N GLY A 49 6.58 0.28 -8.57
CA GLY A 49 7.18 -0.63 -7.61
C GLY A 49 6.37 -1.92 -7.44
N ALA A 50 5.06 -1.80 -7.22
CA ALA A 50 4.15 -2.94 -7.09
C ALA A 50 4.14 -3.81 -8.36
N ALA A 51 4.10 -3.20 -9.55
CA ALA A 51 4.15 -3.94 -10.81
C ALA A 51 5.45 -4.73 -10.98
N LEU A 52 6.60 -4.12 -10.65
CA LEU A 52 7.89 -4.80 -10.68
C LEU A 52 7.94 -5.96 -9.67
N PHE A 53 7.39 -5.80 -8.47
CA PHE A 53 7.30 -6.90 -7.50
C PHE A 53 6.41 -8.05 -7.97
N VAL A 54 5.30 -7.76 -8.65
CA VAL A 54 4.43 -8.80 -9.23
C VAL A 54 5.18 -9.58 -10.31
N VAL A 55 5.88 -8.88 -11.21
CA VAL A 55 6.69 -9.52 -12.26
C VAL A 55 7.83 -10.33 -11.65
N ALA A 56 8.54 -9.77 -10.67
CA ALA A 56 9.62 -10.46 -9.97
C ALA A 56 9.13 -11.70 -9.22
N ALA A 57 7.95 -11.64 -8.57
CA ALA A 57 7.35 -12.79 -7.91
C ALA A 57 6.99 -13.89 -8.91
N LEU A 58 6.43 -13.53 -10.07
CA LEU A 58 6.09 -14.50 -11.12
C LEU A 58 7.35 -15.15 -11.72
N LEU A 59 8.35 -14.34 -12.08
CA LEU A 59 9.62 -14.85 -12.61
C LEU A 59 10.37 -15.69 -11.56
N GLY A 60 10.35 -15.26 -10.29
CA GLY A 60 10.92 -16.01 -9.17
C GLY A 60 10.23 -17.36 -8.97
N PHE A 61 8.90 -17.42 -9.12
CA PHE A 61 8.14 -18.66 -9.06
C PHE A 61 8.56 -19.63 -10.18
N PHE A 62 8.66 -19.16 -11.43
CA PHE A 62 9.13 -20.00 -12.53
C PHE A 62 10.59 -20.43 -12.37
N ALA A 63 11.47 -19.53 -11.92
CA ALA A 63 12.86 -19.85 -11.65
C ALA A 63 12.98 -20.94 -10.58
N LEU A 64 12.20 -20.86 -9.49
CA LEU A 64 12.14 -21.89 -8.47
C LEU A 64 11.64 -23.23 -9.04
N ALA A 65 10.60 -23.23 -9.88
CA ALA A 65 10.10 -24.44 -10.53
C ALA A 65 11.17 -25.10 -11.43
N VAL A 66 11.93 -24.31 -12.19
CA VAL A 66 13.05 -24.79 -13.01
C VAL A 66 14.17 -25.36 -12.13
N LEU A 67 14.51 -24.72 -11.01
CA LEU A 67 15.52 -25.24 -10.08
C LEU A 67 15.08 -26.55 -9.43
N ILE A 68 13.80 -26.68 -9.06
CA ILE A 68 13.24 -27.93 -8.53
C ILE A 68 13.33 -29.02 -9.61
N ALA A 69 12.94 -28.73 -10.86
CA ALA A 69 13.06 -29.68 -11.95
C ALA A 69 14.51 -30.09 -12.20
N ALA A 70 15.45 -29.14 -12.19
CA ALA A 70 16.88 -29.41 -12.33
C ALA A 70 17.41 -30.30 -11.19
N ALA A 71 16.99 -30.06 -9.94
CA ALA A 71 17.35 -30.90 -8.81
C ALA A 71 16.82 -32.34 -8.96
N VAL A 72 15.56 -32.48 -9.39
CA VAL A 72 14.96 -33.81 -9.64
C VAL A 72 15.69 -34.53 -10.77
N LEU A 73 15.92 -33.86 -11.90
CA LEU A 73 16.62 -34.45 -13.06
C LEU A 73 18.07 -34.80 -12.71
N GLY A 74 18.77 -33.94 -11.96
CA GLY A 74 20.12 -34.19 -11.46
C GLY A 74 20.17 -35.43 -10.57
N LEU A 75 19.27 -35.55 -9.60
CA LEU A 75 19.17 -36.75 -8.75
C LEU A 75 18.74 -38.00 -9.53
N ALA A 76 17.92 -37.84 -10.57
CA ALA A 76 17.49 -38.94 -11.43
C ALA A 76 18.64 -39.55 -12.26
N THR A 77 19.83 -38.92 -12.30
CA THR A 77 21.04 -39.53 -12.89
C THR A 77 21.59 -40.68 -12.02
N VAL A 78 21.26 -40.71 -10.73
CA VAL A 78 21.74 -41.71 -9.76
C VAL A 78 20.58 -42.55 -9.19
N PHE A 79 19.38 -41.98 -9.09
CA PHE A 79 18.18 -42.64 -8.57
C PHE A 79 17.09 -42.82 -9.64
N ALA A 80 16.13 -43.70 -9.39
CA ALA A 80 14.93 -43.77 -10.22
C ALA A 80 14.18 -42.42 -10.20
N PRO A 81 13.59 -41.96 -11.33
CA PRO A 81 12.99 -40.62 -11.42
C PRO A 81 11.92 -40.33 -10.35
N TRP A 82 11.10 -41.32 -10.02
CA TRP A 82 10.07 -41.18 -8.99
C TRP A 82 10.66 -40.98 -7.59
N LEU A 83 11.78 -41.65 -7.28
CA LEU A 83 12.46 -41.53 -5.98
C LEU A 83 13.19 -40.19 -5.87
N ALA A 84 13.84 -39.74 -6.94
CA ALA A 84 14.44 -38.41 -7.00
C ALA A 84 13.41 -37.30 -6.73
N ALA A 85 12.22 -37.40 -7.34
CA ALA A 85 11.11 -36.48 -7.09
C ALA A 85 10.67 -36.47 -5.63
N LEU A 86 10.53 -37.65 -5.00
CA LEU A 86 10.16 -37.77 -3.58
C LEU A 86 11.21 -37.19 -2.63
N ILE A 87 12.50 -37.38 -2.92
CA ILE A 87 13.58 -36.81 -2.11
C ILE A 87 13.54 -35.28 -2.14
N VAL A 88 13.42 -34.69 -3.33
CA VAL A 88 13.33 -33.22 -3.48
C VAL A 88 12.05 -32.69 -2.82
N ALA A 89 10.91 -33.36 -3.01
CA ALA A 89 9.66 -32.99 -2.36
C ALA A 89 9.77 -33.04 -0.83
N GLY A 90 10.39 -34.09 -0.28
CA GLY A 90 10.64 -34.21 1.16
C GLY A 90 11.49 -33.06 1.70
N ALA A 91 12.57 -32.71 1.01
CA ALA A 91 13.42 -31.58 1.38
C ALA A 91 12.65 -30.25 1.36
N LEU A 92 11.82 -30.01 0.34
CA LEU A 92 10.98 -28.81 0.25
C LEU A 92 9.93 -28.76 1.38
N LEU A 93 9.31 -29.88 1.74
CA LEU A 93 8.36 -29.94 2.86
C LEU A 93 9.01 -29.56 4.19
N ILE A 94 10.26 -29.97 4.43
CA ILE A 94 11.01 -29.56 5.62
C ILE A 94 11.21 -28.03 5.63
N ILE A 95 11.61 -27.46 4.49
CA ILE A 95 11.77 -25.99 4.37
C ILE A 95 10.45 -25.28 4.62
N VAL A 96 9.34 -25.75 4.02
CA VAL A 96 8.00 -25.19 4.24
C VAL A 96 7.60 -25.27 5.71
N ALA A 97 7.81 -26.41 6.37
CA ALA A 97 7.51 -26.56 7.78
C ALA A 97 8.28 -25.53 8.64
N ILE A 98 9.58 -25.34 8.38
CA ILE A 98 10.40 -24.34 9.09
C ILE A 98 9.86 -22.92 8.83
N LEU A 99 9.59 -22.57 7.59
CA LEU A 99 9.09 -21.24 7.22
C LEU A 99 7.71 -20.95 7.85
N VAL A 100 6.80 -21.92 7.86
CA VAL A 100 5.49 -21.80 8.52
C VAL A 100 5.67 -21.61 10.02
N LEU A 101 6.52 -22.41 10.67
CA LEU A 101 6.78 -22.29 12.11
C LEU A 101 7.39 -20.92 12.47
N VAL A 102 8.35 -20.45 11.68
CA VAL A 102 8.97 -19.12 11.88
C VAL A 102 7.93 -18.02 11.64
N GLY A 103 7.16 -18.09 10.55
CA GLY A 103 6.14 -17.10 10.22
C GLY A 103 5.07 -16.98 11.31
N VAL A 104 4.56 -18.12 11.79
CA VAL A 104 3.59 -18.14 12.90
C VAL A 104 4.18 -17.55 14.18
N ARG A 105 5.45 -17.85 14.49
CA ARG A 105 6.13 -17.27 15.66
C ARG A 105 6.34 -15.76 15.53
N SER A 106 6.70 -15.28 14.34
CA SER A 106 6.90 -13.86 14.08
C SER A 106 5.60 -13.07 14.20
N ILE A 107 4.49 -13.60 13.66
CA ILE A 107 3.16 -12.99 13.81
C ILE A 107 2.75 -12.96 15.29
N LYS A 108 2.91 -14.06 16.02
CA LYS A 108 2.58 -14.14 17.45
C LYS A 108 3.39 -13.19 18.33
N LYS A 109 4.63 -12.87 17.94
CA LYS A 109 5.50 -11.90 18.65
C LYS A 109 5.21 -10.45 18.26
N GLY A 110 4.78 -10.21 17.02
CA GLY A 110 4.54 -8.88 16.46
C GLY A 110 3.14 -8.32 16.74
N ILE A 111 2.20 -9.16 17.17
CA ILE A 111 0.92 -8.71 17.72
C ILE A 111 1.19 -8.35 19.19
N PRO A 112 1.27 -7.06 19.60
CA PRO A 112 1.29 -6.72 21.01
C PRO A 112 0.04 -7.33 21.66
N PRO A 113 0.13 -7.89 22.89
CA PRO A 113 -1.06 -8.31 23.61
C PRO A 113 -2.03 -7.13 23.59
N VAL A 114 -3.23 -7.33 23.04
CA VAL A 114 -4.22 -6.27 22.91
C VAL A 114 -4.36 -5.66 24.31
N PRO A 115 -4.00 -4.38 24.54
CA PRO A 115 -4.05 -3.83 25.89
C PRO A 115 -5.50 -3.96 26.36
N GLU A 116 -5.74 -4.63 27.48
CA GLU A 116 -7.10 -4.85 27.99
C GLU A 116 -7.85 -3.51 28.11
N GLU A 117 -7.12 -2.44 28.46
CA GLU A 117 -7.62 -1.06 28.48
C GLU A 117 -8.14 -0.55 27.14
N SER A 118 -7.50 -0.92 26.01
CA SER A 118 -7.95 -0.52 24.67
C SER A 118 -9.20 -1.27 24.24
N VAL A 119 -9.39 -2.50 24.71
CA VAL A 119 -10.61 -3.27 24.43
C VAL A 119 -11.77 -2.75 25.28
N ASP A 120 -11.50 -2.36 26.53
CA ASP A 120 -12.49 -1.78 27.43
C ASP A 120 -12.87 -0.34 27.07
N SER A 121 -11.93 0.47 26.56
CA SER A 121 -12.26 1.80 26.01
C SER A 121 -13.15 1.67 24.76
N LEU A 122 -12.83 0.75 23.85
CA LEU A 122 -13.66 0.49 22.67
C LEU A 122 -15.05 -0.06 23.04
N LYS A 123 -15.16 -0.92 24.07
CA LYS A 123 -16.47 -1.37 24.59
C LYS A 123 -17.26 -0.22 25.20
N LYS A 124 -16.60 0.67 25.96
CA LYS A 124 -17.23 1.88 26.52
C LYS A 124 -17.70 2.83 25.42
N ASP A 125 -16.89 3.04 24.38
CA ASP A 125 -17.24 3.89 23.23
C ASP A 125 -18.41 3.31 22.44
N VAL A 126 -18.42 2.00 22.20
CA VAL A 126 -19.54 1.30 21.54
C VAL A 126 -20.81 1.34 22.40
N ASN A 127 -20.69 1.21 23.73
CA ASN A 127 -21.82 1.29 24.65
C ASN A 127 -22.37 2.73 24.76
N ALA A 128 -21.50 3.75 24.69
CA ALA A 128 -21.90 5.15 24.64
C ALA A 128 -22.66 5.48 23.36
N ILE A 129 -22.18 5.01 22.20
CA ILE A 129 -22.86 5.18 20.91
C ILE A 129 -24.20 4.41 20.87
N LYS A 130 -24.30 3.28 21.57
CA LYS A 130 -25.54 2.50 21.71
C LYS A 130 -26.50 3.04 22.78
N GLY A 131 -26.17 4.13 23.47
CA GLY A 131 -27.03 4.77 24.48
C GLY A 131 -27.18 3.97 25.78
N LEU A 132 -26.27 3.04 26.06
CA LEU A 132 -26.24 2.22 27.29
C LEU A 132 -25.31 2.79 28.37
N GLY A 133 -24.63 3.92 28.10
CA GLY A 133 -23.81 4.64 29.07
C GLY A 133 -24.68 5.41 30.06
N ARG A 134 -24.74 4.94 31.32
CA ARG A 134 -25.19 5.74 32.46
C ARG A 134 -24.01 6.48 33.08
#